data_AF-K7E0G5-F1
#
_entry.id   AF-K7E0G5-F1
#
_cell.length_a   1.000
_cell.length_b   1.000
_cell.length_c   1.000
_cell.angle_alpha   90.00
_cell.angle_beta   90.00
_cell.angle_gamma   90.00
#
_symmetry.space_group_name_H-M   'P 1'
#
loop_
_entity.id
_entity.type
_entity.pdbx_description
1 polymer ?
#
loop_
_entity_poly.entity_id
_entity_poly.type
_entity_poly.pdbx_seq_one_letter_code
_entity_poly.pdbx_strand_id
1 'polypeptide(L)'
;MKDKAKKMKDELQRKSDQKEKDDQKARDEIQSLKTRIQKVEANDSKKQQESIKQNQKNEKFEENVKHLIDKTIGLENRSRRHSIRITRLLEYHNKRKILDVILQEIIQEKCPNIIEQKVKVEIERIHRSSPVLKPQLTTPRNIIAKFKNYQTKEKILQAAKKSFIYHGITVRIPQDLAASTLKDRKAWNMIFQKARKLDLQPRVNYPEKLTIFLQGRVWSFNEIEDFQPFIKKRPDLNRKFDAQTQNSSESPKDIKKKNFSEK
;
A
#
# COMPACT_ATOMS: atom_id res chain seq x y z
N MET A 1 -41.48 7.92 89.68
CA MET A 1 -41.50 7.22 88.36
C MET A 1 -42.11 8.05 87.23
N LYS A 2 -43.18 8.83 87.46
CA LYS A 2 -43.87 9.63 86.42
C LYS A 2 -43.00 10.71 85.73
N ASP A 3 -42.15 11.44 86.46
CA ASP A 3 -41.32 12.50 85.85
C ASP A 3 -40.18 12.00 84.94
N LYS A 4 -39.60 10.83 85.27
CA LYS A 4 -38.60 10.17 84.41
C LYS A 4 -39.23 9.73 83.08
N ALA A 5 -40.45 9.19 83.12
CA ALA A 5 -41.18 8.76 81.92
C ALA A 5 -41.55 9.95 81.02
N LYS A 6 -41.94 11.10 81.60
CA LYS A 6 -42.26 12.32 80.84
C LYS A 6 -41.03 12.88 80.11
N LYS A 7 -39.88 13.00 80.80
CA LYS A 7 -38.61 13.41 80.18
C LYS A 7 -38.20 12.49 79.03
N MET A 8 -38.34 11.18 79.20
CA MET A 8 -37.99 10.19 78.19
C MET A 8 -38.89 10.30 76.94
N LYS A 9 -40.19 10.59 77.14
CA LYS A 9 -41.14 10.84 76.05
C LYS A 9 -40.78 12.11 75.26
N ASP A 10 -40.45 13.19 75.94
CA ASP A 10 -40.06 14.46 75.29
C ASP A 10 -38.74 14.32 74.51
N GLU A 11 -37.78 13.54 75.01
CA GLU A 11 -36.53 13.25 74.31
C GLU A 11 -36.74 12.36 73.06
N LEU A 12 -37.62 11.36 73.16
CA LEU A 12 -38.02 10.54 72.02
C LEU A 12 -38.74 11.36 70.94
N GLN A 13 -39.62 12.29 71.33
CA GLN A 13 -40.28 13.19 70.40
C GLN A 13 -39.26 14.06 69.65
N ARG A 14 -38.32 14.69 70.37
CA ARG A 14 -37.26 15.50 69.74
C ARG A 14 -36.38 14.70 68.78
N LYS A 15 -36.04 13.45 69.11
CA LYS A 15 -35.29 12.55 68.22
C LYS A 15 -36.11 12.17 66.98
N SER A 16 -37.42 11.97 67.13
CA SER A 16 -38.34 11.72 66.01
C SER A 16 -38.41 12.92 65.08
N ASP A 17 -38.64 14.12 65.62
CA ASP A 17 -38.73 15.35 64.83
C ASP A 17 -37.41 15.67 64.10
N GLN A 18 -36.26 15.40 64.75
CA GLN A 18 -34.95 15.57 64.11
C GLN A 18 -34.75 14.56 62.97
N LYS A 19 -35.14 13.29 63.19
CA LYS A 19 -35.05 12.26 62.16
C LYS A 19 -35.93 12.57 60.95
N GLU A 20 -37.13 13.12 61.18
CA GLU A 20 -38.03 13.56 60.12
C GLU A 20 -37.45 14.72 59.30
N LYS A 21 -36.76 15.68 59.95
CA LYS A 21 -36.01 16.73 59.24
C LYS A 21 -34.86 16.18 58.41
N ASP A 22 -34.09 15.25 58.97
CA ASP A 22 -32.97 14.63 58.26
C ASP A 22 -33.46 13.79 57.06
N ASP A 23 -34.57 13.06 57.22
CA ASP A 23 -35.24 12.32 56.14
C ASP A 23 -35.76 13.26 55.04
N GLN A 24 -36.33 14.42 55.41
CA GLN A 24 -36.78 15.42 54.44
C GLN A 24 -35.60 16.02 53.66
N LYS A 25 -34.51 16.35 54.35
CA LYS A 25 -33.28 16.84 53.71
C LYS A 25 -32.70 15.81 52.74
N ALA A 26 -32.67 14.53 53.13
CA ALA A 26 -32.24 13.45 52.26
C ALA A 26 -33.13 13.29 51.02
N ARG A 27 -34.46 13.45 51.16
CA ARG A 27 -35.40 13.44 50.02
C ARG A 27 -35.13 14.57 49.04
N ASP A 28 -34.88 15.77 49.54
CA ASP A 28 -34.59 16.94 48.70
C ASP A 28 -33.25 16.77 47.95
N GLU A 29 -32.22 16.24 48.62
CA GLU A 29 -30.93 15.89 48.00
C GLU A 29 -31.09 14.82 46.91
N ILE A 30 -31.86 13.76 47.18
CA ILE A 30 -32.15 12.70 46.19
C ILE A 30 -32.86 13.28 44.96
N GLN A 31 -33.83 14.18 45.16
CA GLN A 31 -34.56 14.81 44.06
C GLN A 31 -33.66 15.73 43.21
N SER A 32 -32.76 16.47 43.87
CA SER A 32 -31.73 17.26 43.20
C SER A 32 -30.78 16.38 42.36
N LEU A 33 -30.29 15.28 42.95
CA LEU A 33 -29.44 14.32 42.25
C LEU A 33 -30.15 13.67 41.07
N LYS A 34 -31.41 13.28 41.21
CA LYS A 34 -32.24 12.71 40.13
C LYS A 34 -32.34 13.67 38.94
N THR A 35 -32.60 14.95 39.20
CA THR A 35 -32.68 15.99 38.16
C THR A 35 -31.34 16.17 37.45
N ARG A 36 -30.23 16.15 38.21
CA ARG A 36 -28.87 16.26 37.66
C ARG A 36 -28.50 15.04 36.81
N ILE A 37 -28.86 13.82 37.24
CA ILE A 37 -28.65 12.58 36.48
C ILE A 37 -29.39 12.65 35.14
N GLN A 38 -30.67 13.00 35.13
CA GLN A 38 -31.45 13.15 33.90
C GLN A 38 -30.82 14.15 32.93
N LYS A 39 -30.27 15.26 33.44
CA LYS A 39 -29.56 16.25 32.61
C LYS A 39 -28.27 15.69 32.00
N VAL A 40 -27.51 14.91 32.77
CA VAL A 40 -26.29 14.25 32.29
C VAL A 40 -26.63 13.20 31.22
N GLU A 41 -27.61 12.34 31.46
CA GLU A 41 -28.06 11.32 30.51
C GLU A 41 -28.53 11.93 29.18
N ALA A 42 -29.27 13.05 29.23
CA ALA A 42 -29.69 13.77 28.03
C ALA A 42 -28.51 14.38 27.27
N ASN A 43 -27.49 14.90 27.97
CA ASN A 43 -26.29 15.44 27.34
C ASN A 43 -25.43 14.33 26.73
N ASP A 44 -25.28 13.19 27.40
CA ASP A 44 -24.51 12.06 26.90
C ASP A 44 -25.19 11.43 25.68
N SER A 45 -26.52 11.33 25.68
CA SER A 45 -27.29 10.91 24.51
C SER A 45 -27.05 11.82 23.30
N LYS A 46 -27.01 13.14 23.51
CA LYS A 46 -26.69 14.11 22.43
C LYS A 46 -25.27 13.95 21.91
N LYS A 47 -24.28 13.83 22.80
CA LYS A 47 -22.87 13.60 22.43
C LYS A 47 -22.70 12.31 21.65
N GLN A 48 -23.39 11.24 22.05
CA GLN A 48 -23.34 9.96 21.36
C GLN A 48 -23.92 10.08 19.94
N GLN A 49 -25.05 10.78 19.77
CA GLN A 49 -25.62 11.05 18.44
C GLN A 49 -24.69 11.89 17.56
N GLU A 50 -24.03 12.91 18.11
CA GLU A 50 -23.05 13.72 17.39
C GLU A 50 -21.83 12.88 16.97
N SER A 51 -21.33 12.03 17.86
CA SER A 51 -20.23 11.11 17.56
C SER A 51 -20.59 10.14 16.43
N ILE A 52 -21.80 9.56 16.45
CA ILE A 52 -22.28 8.69 15.35
C ILE A 52 -22.33 9.46 14.03
N LYS A 53 -22.88 10.67 14.02
CA LYS A 53 -22.93 11.52 12.82
C LYS A 53 -21.53 11.87 12.31
N GLN A 54 -20.58 12.11 13.20
CA GLN A 54 -19.21 12.42 12.83
C GLN A 54 -18.51 11.19 12.24
N ASN A 55 -18.70 10.01 12.82
CA ASN A 55 -18.14 8.76 12.30
C ASN A 55 -18.66 8.45 10.90
N GLN A 56 -19.97 8.61 10.67
CA GLN A 56 -20.56 8.45 9.33
C GLN A 56 -19.99 9.44 8.29
N LYS A 57 -19.67 10.67 8.70
CA LYS A 57 -18.99 11.63 7.82
C LYS A 57 -17.56 11.21 7.54
N ASN A 58 -16.83 10.75 8.57
CA ASN A 58 -15.45 10.29 8.43
C ASN A 58 -15.36 9.09 7.48
N GLU A 59 -16.26 8.11 7.60
CA GLU A 59 -16.36 6.97 6.67
C GLU A 59 -16.53 7.44 5.22
N LYS A 60 -17.46 8.37 4.97
CA LYS A 60 -17.63 8.97 3.63
C LYS A 60 -16.39 9.70 3.14
N PHE A 61 -15.68 10.40 4.02
CA PHE A 61 -14.43 11.07 3.65
C PHE A 61 -13.33 10.07 3.30
N GLU A 62 -13.19 8.98 4.05
CA GLU A 62 -12.24 7.92 3.76
C GLU A 62 -12.51 7.26 2.41
N GLU A 63 -13.77 6.95 2.10
CA GLU A 63 -14.18 6.43 0.79
C GLU A 63 -13.84 7.40 -0.35
N ASN A 64 -14.15 8.69 -0.17
CA ASN A 64 -13.83 9.73 -1.16
C ASN A 64 -12.32 9.88 -1.36
N VAL A 65 -11.54 9.85 -0.28
CA VAL A 65 -10.07 9.92 -0.35
C VAL A 65 -9.52 8.70 -1.09
N LYS A 66 -9.99 7.48 -0.78
CA LYS A 66 -9.60 6.27 -1.52
C LYS A 66 -9.91 6.43 -3.01
N HIS A 67 -11.12 6.85 -3.35
CA HIS A 67 -11.53 7.07 -4.74
C HIS A 67 -10.64 8.08 -5.47
N LEU A 68 -10.30 9.20 -4.83
CA LEU A 68 -9.45 10.24 -5.41
C LEU A 68 -8.01 9.76 -5.61
N ILE A 69 -7.47 8.98 -4.67
CA ILE A 69 -6.16 8.35 -4.78
C ILE A 69 -6.14 7.40 -5.99
N ASP A 70 -7.11 6.49 -6.09
CA ASP A 70 -7.20 5.51 -7.18
C ASP A 70 -7.36 6.20 -8.54
N LYS A 71 -8.19 7.25 -8.60
CA LYS A 71 -8.37 8.07 -9.81
C LYS A 71 -7.08 8.77 -10.22
N THR A 72 -6.34 9.34 -9.26
CA THR A 72 -5.07 10.03 -9.52
C THR A 72 -4.02 9.07 -10.05
N ILE A 73 -3.86 7.90 -9.41
CA ILE A 73 -2.96 6.83 -9.87
C ILE A 73 -3.35 6.35 -11.27
N GLY A 74 -4.65 6.17 -11.52
CA GLY A 74 -5.18 5.79 -12.82
C GLY A 74 -4.84 6.80 -13.92
N LEU A 75 -5.01 8.09 -13.64
CA LEU A 75 -4.68 9.18 -14.57
C LEU A 75 -3.16 9.28 -14.83
N GLU A 76 -2.34 9.15 -13.79
CA GLU A 76 -0.88 9.17 -13.92
C GLU A 76 -0.39 8.01 -14.79
N ASN A 77 -0.88 6.79 -14.55
CA ASN A 77 -0.53 5.60 -15.33
C ASN A 77 -1.00 5.70 -16.80
N ARG A 78 -2.19 6.27 -17.06
CA ARG A 78 -2.68 6.50 -18.43
C ARG A 78 -1.81 7.49 -19.18
N SER A 79 -1.41 8.58 -18.51
CA SER A 79 -0.51 9.60 -19.07
C SER A 79 0.87 9.01 -19.42
N ARG A 80 1.36 8.07 -18.60
CA ARG A 80 2.66 7.39 -18.79
C ARG A 80 2.60 6.15 -19.68
N ARG A 81 1.43 5.74 -20.19
CA ARG A 81 1.25 4.48 -20.93
C ARG A 81 2.16 4.34 -22.15
N HIS A 82 2.41 5.46 -22.83
CA HIS A 82 3.28 5.56 -24.01
C HIS A 82 4.75 5.82 -23.68
N SER A 83 5.11 5.85 -22.39
CA SER A 83 6.45 6.18 -21.92
C SER A 83 7.23 4.93 -21.49
N ILE A 84 8.52 4.94 -21.75
CA ILE A 84 9.50 4.03 -21.15
C ILE A 84 10.49 4.84 -20.33
N ARG A 85 11.14 4.16 -19.39
CA ARG A 85 12.24 4.71 -18.62
C ARG A 85 13.51 3.94 -18.94
N ILE A 86 14.62 4.64 -19.14
CA ILE A 86 15.95 4.04 -19.30
C ILE A 86 16.74 4.39 -18.06
N THR A 87 17.31 3.37 -17.40
CA THR A 87 18.07 3.54 -16.17
C THR A 87 19.54 3.15 -16.37
N ARG A 88 20.42 3.71 -15.51
CA ARG A 88 21.86 3.43 -15.46
C ARG A 88 22.68 3.88 -16.68
N LEU A 89 22.13 4.70 -17.56
CA LEU A 89 22.89 5.29 -18.66
C LEU A 89 23.66 6.53 -18.16
N LEU A 90 25.00 6.54 -18.28
CA LEU A 90 25.86 7.64 -17.79
C LEU A 90 25.51 9.00 -18.42
N GLU A 91 25.86 10.09 -17.72
CA GLU A 91 25.58 11.47 -18.16
C GLU A 91 26.62 12.02 -19.14
N TYR A 92 27.88 11.59 -19.02
CA TYR A 92 29.02 12.16 -19.76
C TYR A 92 29.13 11.74 -21.23
N HIS A 93 28.45 10.66 -21.66
CA HIS A 93 28.44 10.26 -23.07
C HIS A 93 27.68 11.26 -23.99
N ASN A 94 26.99 12.27 -23.43
CA ASN A 94 25.90 12.96 -24.13
C ASN A 94 26.04 14.49 -24.21
N LYS A 95 27.25 15.06 -24.14
CA LYS A 95 27.38 16.50 -24.44
C LYS A 95 27.17 16.83 -25.93
N ARG A 96 27.25 15.83 -26.83
CA ARG A 96 27.15 16.02 -28.30
C ARG A 96 26.08 15.18 -29.01
N LYS A 97 25.72 13.99 -28.50
CA LYS A 97 24.67 13.15 -29.12
C LYS A 97 23.29 13.49 -28.54
N ILE A 98 22.35 13.79 -29.44
CA ILE A 98 20.93 13.97 -29.12
C ILE A 98 20.41 12.64 -28.54
N LEU A 99 19.68 12.71 -27.42
CA LEU A 99 19.17 11.51 -26.71
C LEU A 99 18.38 10.56 -27.63
N ASP A 100 17.72 11.11 -28.65
CA ASP A 100 17.00 10.34 -29.67
C ASP A 100 17.90 9.36 -30.41
N VAL A 101 19.10 9.79 -30.82
CA VAL A 101 20.05 8.95 -31.56
C VAL A 101 20.49 7.77 -30.70
N ILE A 102 20.74 8.02 -29.41
CA ILE A 102 21.16 6.98 -28.47
C ILE A 102 20.04 5.97 -28.23
N LEU A 103 18.79 6.43 -28.09
CA LEU A 103 17.67 5.52 -27.96
C LEU A 103 17.50 4.68 -29.23
N GLN A 104 17.68 5.27 -30.41
CA GLN A 104 17.65 4.52 -31.68
C GLN A 104 18.77 3.47 -31.76
N GLU A 105 20.01 3.81 -31.38
CA GLU A 105 21.14 2.87 -31.30
C GLU A 105 20.83 1.70 -30.35
N ILE A 106 20.31 1.99 -29.14
CA ILE A 106 19.94 0.97 -28.16
C ILE A 106 18.84 0.05 -28.69
N ILE A 107 17.84 0.60 -29.38
CA ILE A 107 16.76 -0.18 -29.98
C ILE A 107 17.30 -1.04 -31.13
N GLN A 108 18.23 -0.53 -31.94
CA GLN A 108 18.91 -1.31 -32.98
C GLN A 108 19.68 -2.49 -32.42
N GLU A 109 20.44 -2.30 -31.35
CA GLU A 109 21.26 -3.36 -30.77
C GLU A 109 20.42 -4.44 -30.06
N LYS A 110 19.30 -4.08 -29.43
CA LYS A 110 18.51 -5.02 -28.60
C LYS A 110 17.22 -5.50 -29.23
N CYS A 111 16.69 -4.78 -30.21
CA CYS A 111 15.40 -5.07 -30.83
C CYS A 111 15.50 -5.12 -32.36
N PRO A 112 16.42 -5.93 -32.95
CA PRO A 112 16.60 -5.98 -34.40
C PRO A 112 15.30 -6.35 -35.14
N ASN A 113 14.51 -7.25 -34.54
CA ASN A 113 13.22 -7.69 -35.07
C ASN A 113 12.22 -6.55 -35.31
N ILE A 114 12.31 -5.44 -34.58
CA ILE A 114 11.42 -4.28 -34.75
C ILE A 114 11.78 -3.52 -36.03
N ILE A 115 13.08 -3.46 -36.34
CA ILE A 115 13.62 -2.76 -37.51
C ILE A 115 13.42 -3.60 -38.77
N GLU A 116 13.61 -4.91 -38.68
CA GLU A 116 13.32 -5.86 -39.75
C GLU A 116 11.85 -5.81 -40.18
N GLN A 117 10.93 -5.60 -39.23
CA GLN A 117 9.51 -5.40 -39.50
C GLN A 117 9.17 -4.01 -40.10
N LYS A 118 10.18 -3.18 -40.40
CA LYS A 118 10.03 -1.80 -40.89
C LYS A 118 9.11 -0.93 -40.00
N VAL A 119 9.01 -1.25 -38.70
CA VAL A 119 8.19 -0.45 -37.78
C VAL A 119 8.94 0.84 -37.49
N LYS A 120 8.44 1.96 -38.01
CA LYS A 120 9.03 3.27 -37.75
C LYS A 120 8.93 3.60 -36.26
N VAL A 121 10.09 3.76 -35.61
CA VAL A 121 10.16 4.14 -34.20
C VAL A 121 10.04 5.66 -34.12
N GLU A 122 8.83 6.13 -33.79
CA GLU A 122 8.55 7.55 -33.63
C GLU A 122 8.54 7.95 -32.16
N ILE A 123 9.55 8.74 -31.76
CA ILE A 123 9.69 9.32 -30.43
C ILE A 123 9.01 10.70 -30.45
N GLU A 124 8.09 10.93 -29.52
CA GLU A 124 7.40 12.22 -29.35
C GLU A 124 8.26 13.18 -28.50
N ARG A 125 8.82 12.66 -27.40
CA ARG A 125 9.70 13.41 -26.51
C ARG A 125 10.68 12.48 -25.83
N ILE A 126 11.90 12.96 -25.64
CA ILE A 126 12.90 12.31 -24.82
C ILE A 126 13.61 13.35 -23.96
N HIS A 127 13.79 13.04 -22.69
CA HIS A 127 14.50 13.92 -21.77
C HIS A 127 15.05 13.13 -20.59
N ARG A 128 16.05 13.70 -19.92
CA ARG A 128 16.48 13.20 -18.61
C ARG A 128 15.48 13.65 -17.55
N SER A 129 15.22 12.81 -16.56
CA SER A 129 14.47 13.22 -15.37
C SER A 129 15.15 14.42 -14.70
N SER A 130 14.34 15.28 -14.07
CA SER A 130 14.85 16.44 -13.33
C SER A 130 15.98 16.03 -12.37
N PRO A 131 17.01 16.88 -12.14
CA PRO A 131 18.01 16.62 -11.13
C PRO A 131 17.34 16.29 -9.80
N VAL A 132 17.77 15.20 -9.17
CA VAL A 132 17.37 14.95 -7.79
C VAL A 132 18.02 16.05 -6.95
N LEU A 133 17.26 16.67 -6.04
CA LEU A 133 17.71 17.75 -5.14
C LEU A 133 18.91 17.39 -4.23
N LYS A 134 19.50 16.19 -4.39
CA LYS A 134 20.62 15.68 -3.60
C LYS A 134 21.88 15.62 -4.47
N PRO A 135 22.87 16.50 -4.23
CA PRO A 135 24.16 16.51 -4.94
C PRO A 135 24.98 15.22 -4.78
N GLN A 136 24.64 14.39 -3.78
CA GLN A 136 25.42 13.21 -3.37
C GLN A 136 25.07 11.92 -4.15
N LEU A 137 24.07 11.95 -5.05
CA LEU A 137 23.72 10.76 -5.82
C LEU A 137 24.69 10.58 -7.00
N THR A 138 25.59 9.61 -6.88
CA THR A 138 26.50 9.16 -7.94
C THR A 138 25.78 8.37 -9.06
N THR A 139 24.49 8.08 -8.89
CA THR A 139 23.70 7.33 -9.87
C THR A 139 23.25 8.22 -11.02
N PRO A 140 23.45 7.82 -12.30
CA PRO A 140 23.02 8.61 -13.44
C PRO A 140 21.50 8.83 -13.48
N ARG A 141 21.06 10.02 -13.91
CA ARG A 141 19.63 10.34 -14.06
C ARG A 141 18.94 9.41 -15.06
N ASN A 142 17.69 9.07 -14.76
CA ASN A 142 16.89 8.26 -15.68
C ASN A 142 16.54 9.06 -16.94
N ILE A 143 16.38 8.40 -18.08
CA ILE A 143 15.79 9.00 -19.29
C ILE A 143 14.34 8.57 -19.36
N ILE A 144 13.45 9.50 -19.70
CA ILE A 144 12.06 9.22 -20.01
C ILE A 144 11.87 9.49 -21.49
N ALA A 145 11.40 8.48 -22.22
CA ALA A 145 11.08 8.58 -23.64
C ALA A 145 9.60 8.24 -23.84
N LYS A 146 8.85 9.15 -24.47
CA LYS A 146 7.46 8.94 -24.88
C LYS A 146 7.40 8.67 -26.38
N PHE A 147 6.72 7.61 -26.75
CA PHE A 147 6.50 7.24 -28.15
C PHE A 147 5.14 7.72 -28.63
N LYS A 148 5.01 7.97 -29.93
CA LYS A 148 3.71 8.27 -30.55
C LYS A 148 2.80 7.04 -30.62
N ASN A 149 3.38 5.86 -30.80
CA ASN A 149 2.64 4.60 -30.91
C ASN A 149 2.85 3.69 -29.69
N TYR A 150 1.75 3.31 -29.03
CA TYR A 150 1.74 2.35 -27.91
C TYR A 150 2.31 0.98 -28.28
N GLN A 151 1.96 0.45 -29.45
CA GLN A 151 2.35 -0.89 -29.86
C GLN A 151 3.86 -1.00 -30.04
N THR A 152 4.49 0.01 -30.64
CA THR A 152 5.96 0.09 -30.78
C THR A 152 6.63 0.06 -29.42
N LYS A 153 6.13 0.85 -28.47
CA LYS A 153 6.63 0.88 -27.09
C LYS A 153 6.51 -0.48 -26.39
N GLU A 154 5.40 -1.20 -26.57
CA GLU A 154 5.22 -2.54 -25.99
C GLU A 154 6.18 -3.56 -26.59
N LYS A 155 6.39 -3.55 -27.92
CA LYS A 155 7.39 -4.42 -28.58
C LYS A 155 8.79 -4.17 -28.04
N ILE A 156 9.18 -2.89 -27.87
CA ILE A 156 10.47 -2.51 -27.27
C ILE A 156 10.59 -3.05 -25.84
N LEU A 157 9.55 -2.88 -25.01
CA LEU A 157 9.58 -3.41 -23.63
C LEU A 157 9.67 -4.93 -23.57
N GLN A 158 9.02 -5.65 -24.49
CA GLN A 158 9.09 -7.11 -24.56
C GLN A 158 10.49 -7.59 -24.94
N ALA A 159 11.11 -6.95 -25.93
CA ALA A 159 12.47 -7.27 -26.35
C ALA A 159 13.51 -6.89 -25.26
N ALA A 160 13.36 -5.72 -24.62
CA ALA A 160 14.25 -5.22 -23.58
C ALA A 160 13.86 -5.65 -22.15
N LYS A 161 13.19 -6.80 -21.99
CA LYS A 161 12.68 -7.27 -20.69
C LYS A 161 13.78 -7.53 -19.66
N LYS A 162 14.95 -7.98 -20.11
CA LYS A 162 16.15 -8.21 -19.27
C LYS A 162 17.10 -7.01 -19.40
N SER A 163 17.90 -6.78 -18.35
CA SER A 163 19.01 -5.83 -18.46
C SER A 163 20.04 -6.34 -19.48
N PHE A 164 20.72 -5.42 -20.13
CA PHE A 164 21.71 -5.71 -21.15
C PHE A 164 22.92 -4.78 -21.02
N ILE A 165 24.02 -5.14 -21.66
CA ILE A 165 25.22 -4.31 -21.72
C ILE A 165 25.13 -3.43 -22.96
N TYR A 166 25.37 -2.13 -22.80
CA TYR A 166 25.52 -1.13 -23.86
C TYR A 166 26.77 -0.31 -23.54
N HIS A 167 27.75 -0.30 -24.46
CA HIS A 167 29.07 0.32 -24.25
C HIS A 167 29.70 -0.01 -22.88
N GLY A 168 29.69 -1.28 -22.48
CA GLY A 168 30.27 -1.74 -21.20
C GLY A 168 29.44 -1.43 -19.95
N ILE A 169 28.29 -0.77 -20.08
CA ILE A 169 27.42 -0.40 -18.97
C ILE A 169 26.15 -1.23 -18.97
N THR A 170 25.73 -1.71 -17.80
CA THR A 170 24.46 -2.43 -17.67
C THR A 170 23.28 -1.47 -17.69
N VAL A 171 22.53 -1.46 -18.80
CA VAL A 171 21.34 -0.65 -19.03
C VAL A 171 20.07 -1.49 -18.79
N ARG A 172 19.00 -0.83 -18.32
CA ARG A 172 17.67 -1.44 -18.18
C ARG A 172 16.59 -0.50 -18.69
N ILE A 173 15.59 -1.07 -19.39
CA ILE A 173 14.45 -0.34 -19.91
C ILE A 173 13.15 -0.83 -19.24
N PRO A 174 12.82 -0.38 -18.02
CA PRO A 174 11.51 -0.62 -17.45
C PRO A 174 10.40 0.23 -18.09
N GLN A 175 9.16 -0.22 -17.91
CA GLN A 175 7.97 0.61 -18.16
C GLN A 175 7.96 1.82 -17.23
N ASP A 176 7.57 2.99 -17.75
CA ASP A 176 7.33 4.17 -16.90
C ASP A 176 5.94 4.08 -16.26
N LEU A 177 5.90 4.04 -14.93
CA LEU A 177 4.69 3.86 -14.12
C LEU A 177 4.69 4.83 -12.93
N ALA A 178 3.52 5.01 -12.32
CA ALA A 178 3.43 5.74 -11.05
C ALA A 178 4.23 5.03 -9.95
N ALA A 179 4.64 5.78 -8.93
CA ALA A 179 5.48 5.25 -7.85
C ALA A 179 4.74 4.18 -7.01
N SER A 180 3.46 4.41 -6.72
CA SER A 180 2.57 3.42 -6.09
C SER A 180 2.53 2.13 -6.92
N THR A 181 2.27 2.25 -8.22
CA THR A 181 2.26 1.13 -9.17
C THR A 181 3.61 0.41 -9.32
N LEU A 182 4.71 1.02 -8.91
CA LEU A 182 6.01 0.31 -8.88
C LEU A 182 6.18 -0.46 -7.58
N LYS A 183 5.63 0.07 -6.48
CA LYS A 183 5.62 -0.56 -5.16
C LYS A 183 4.73 -1.81 -5.18
N ASP A 184 3.53 -1.71 -5.72
CA ASP A 184 2.57 -2.81 -5.72
C ASP A 184 3.02 -3.91 -6.70
N ARG A 185 3.51 -3.58 -7.89
CA ARG A 185 4.23 -4.54 -8.76
C ARG A 185 5.40 -5.24 -8.07
N LYS A 186 6.17 -4.55 -7.22
CA LYS A 186 7.28 -5.20 -6.49
C LYS A 186 6.74 -6.24 -5.51
N ALA A 187 5.69 -5.92 -4.78
CA ALA A 187 5.04 -6.85 -3.87
C ALA A 187 4.38 -8.03 -4.63
N TRP A 188 3.67 -7.74 -5.74
CA TRP A 188 3.15 -8.77 -6.64
C TRP A 188 4.24 -9.66 -7.21
N ASN A 189 5.41 -9.15 -7.55
CA ASN A 189 6.53 -9.97 -8.04
C ASN A 189 6.98 -10.99 -6.98
N MET A 190 6.97 -10.65 -5.69
CA MET A 190 7.31 -11.61 -4.63
C MET A 190 6.27 -12.75 -4.58
N ILE A 191 4.99 -12.39 -4.64
CA ILE A 191 3.88 -13.33 -4.68
C ILE A 191 3.95 -14.19 -5.95
N PHE A 192 4.21 -13.58 -7.10
CA PHE A 192 4.33 -14.23 -8.41
C PHE A 192 5.42 -15.31 -8.38
N GLN A 193 6.60 -15.01 -7.83
CA GLN A 193 7.68 -15.99 -7.75
C GLN A 193 7.31 -17.16 -6.86
N LYS A 194 6.64 -16.91 -5.72
CA LYS A 194 6.12 -17.98 -4.85
C LYS A 194 5.05 -18.82 -5.56
N ALA A 195 4.06 -18.17 -6.19
CA ALA A 195 3.00 -18.84 -6.94
C ALA A 195 3.55 -19.67 -8.11
N ARG A 196 4.60 -19.19 -8.78
CA ARG A 196 5.28 -19.92 -9.86
C ARG A 196 5.99 -21.17 -9.35
N LYS A 197 6.61 -21.13 -8.17
CA LYS A 197 7.21 -22.31 -7.54
C LYS A 197 6.19 -23.35 -7.08
N LEU A 198 4.92 -22.95 -7.00
CA LEU A 198 3.79 -23.80 -6.62
C LEU A 198 2.95 -24.24 -7.82
N ASP A 199 3.46 -24.05 -9.05
CA ASP A 199 2.82 -24.42 -10.31
C ASP A 199 1.42 -23.80 -10.54
N LEU A 200 1.15 -22.64 -9.91
CA LEU A 200 -0.12 -21.91 -10.03
C LEU A 200 -0.25 -21.05 -11.30
N GLN A 201 0.67 -21.23 -12.26
CA GLN A 201 0.76 -20.52 -13.54
C GLN A 201 0.41 -19.02 -13.46
N PRO A 202 1.10 -18.23 -12.61
CA PRO A 202 0.72 -16.85 -12.39
C PRO A 202 0.97 -15.99 -13.65
N ARG A 203 0.13 -14.97 -13.84
CA ARG A 203 0.27 -13.92 -14.85
C ARG A 203 0.07 -12.55 -14.20
N VAL A 204 0.93 -11.58 -14.52
CA VAL A 204 0.75 -10.19 -14.08
C VAL A 204 0.34 -9.35 -15.29
N ASN A 205 -0.87 -8.82 -15.26
CA ASN A 205 -1.42 -7.98 -16.31
C ASN A 205 -1.31 -6.49 -15.93
N TYR A 206 -1.30 -5.62 -16.94
CA TYR A 206 -1.30 -4.18 -16.74
C TYR A 206 -2.65 -3.69 -16.17
N PRO A 207 -2.68 -2.69 -15.25
CA PRO A 207 -1.51 -2.08 -14.60
C PRO A 207 -0.86 -3.02 -13.58
N GLU A 208 -1.66 -3.68 -12.74
CA GLU A 208 -1.19 -4.46 -11.56
C GLU A 208 -2.18 -5.56 -11.16
N LYS A 209 -2.61 -6.39 -12.11
CA LYS A 209 -3.52 -7.50 -11.79
C LYS A 209 -2.76 -8.81 -11.74
N LEU A 210 -2.77 -9.50 -10.61
CA LEU A 210 -2.28 -10.87 -10.53
C LEU A 210 -3.41 -11.83 -10.90
N THR A 211 -3.11 -12.73 -11.81
CA THR A 211 -3.99 -13.82 -12.19
C THR A 211 -3.28 -15.14 -11.88
N ILE A 212 -3.97 -16.07 -11.23
CA ILE A 212 -3.45 -17.42 -10.96
C ILE A 212 -4.43 -18.46 -11.47
N PHE A 213 -3.90 -19.60 -11.90
CA PHE A 213 -4.70 -20.76 -12.26
C PHE A 213 -4.66 -21.76 -11.11
N LEU A 214 -5.83 -22.11 -10.59
CA LEU A 214 -5.96 -23.04 -9.47
C LEU A 214 -7.23 -23.88 -9.64
N GLN A 215 -7.09 -25.21 -9.60
CA GLN A 215 -8.21 -26.16 -9.64
C GLN A 215 -9.17 -25.94 -10.83
N GLY A 216 -8.62 -25.72 -12.03
CA GLY A 216 -9.43 -25.50 -13.23
C GLY A 216 -10.07 -24.11 -13.33
N ARG A 217 -9.84 -23.21 -12.38
CA ARG A 217 -10.39 -21.85 -12.37
C ARG A 217 -9.28 -20.79 -12.41
N VAL A 218 -9.60 -19.68 -13.07
CA VAL A 218 -8.74 -18.49 -13.12
C VAL A 218 -9.18 -17.51 -12.04
N TRP A 219 -8.29 -17.19 -11.11
CA TRP A 219 -8.54 -16.22 -10.05
C TRP A 219 -7.78 -14.93 -10.34
N SER A 220 -8.46 -13.78 -10.25
CA SER A 220 -7.88 -12.46 -10.52
C SER A 220 -7.93 -11.59 -9.28
N PHE A 221 -6.82 -10.93 -8.96
CA PHE A 221 -6.67 -10.05 -7.82
C PHE A 221 -6.17 -8.68 -8.28
N ASN A 222 -6.83 -7.62 -7.79
CA ASN A 222 -6.43 -6.24 -8.08
C ASN A 222 -5.58 -5.67 -6.94
N GLU A 223 -5.96 -5.95 -5.70
CA GLU A 223 -5.25 -5.51 -4.49
C GLU A 223 -4.57 -6.72 -3.80
N ILE A 224 -3.49 -6.46 -3.07
CA ILE A 224 -2.80 -7.53 -2.30
C ILE A 224 -3.67 -7.95 -1.12
N GLU A 225 -4.44 -7.02 -0.61
CA GLU A 225 -5.46 -7.14 0.42
C GLU A 225 -6.53 -8.17 0.04
N ASP A 226 -6.82 -8.36 -1.25
CA ASP A 226 -7.74 -9.40 -1.74
C ASP A 226 -7.08 -10.79 -1.72
N PHE A 227 -5.77 -10.85 -1.95
CA PHE A 227 -5.00 -12.08 -2.06
C PHE A 227 -4.70 -12.72 -0.70
N GLN A 228 -4.46 -11.91 0.32
CA GLN A 228 -4.22 -12.38 1.69
C GLN A 228 -5.34 -13.27 2.26
N PRO A 229 -6.62 -12.83 2.29
CA PRO A 229 -7.72 -13.67 2.76
C PRO A 229 -7.97 -14.88 1.85
N PHE A 230 -7.70 -14.75 0.55
CA PHE A 230 -7.78 -15.88 -0.38
C PHE A 230 -6.82 -17.01 -0.03
N ILE A 231 -5.58 -16.68 0.34
CA ILE A 231 -4.60 -17.67 0.82
C ILE A 231 -4.99 -18.18 2.21
N LYS A 232 -5.41 -17.33 3.15
CA LYS A 232 -5.75 -17.75 4.51
C LYS A 232 -6.87 -18.80 4.54
N LYS A 233 -7.83 -18.72 3.62
CA LYS A 233 -8.89 -19.72 3.45
C LYS A 233 -8.40 -21.09 2.95
N ARG A 234 -7.13 -21.21 2.53
CA ARG A 234 -6.51 -22.43 1.98
C ARG A 234 -5.22 -22.76 2.73
N PRO A 235 -5.30 -23.50 3.84
CA PRO A 235 -4.15 -23.77 4.71
C PRO A 235 -2.98 -24.48 4.02
N ASP A 236 -3.28 -25.31 3.02
CA ASP A 236 -2.34 -26.04 2.18
C ASP A 236 -1.45 -25.11 1.34
N LEU A 237 -2.02 -24.02 0.82
CA LEU A 237 -1.28 -22.97 0.11
C LEU A 237 -0.63 -22.01 1.11
N ASN A 238 -1.32 -21.63 2.19
CA ASN A 238 -0.81 -20.67 3.17
C ASN A 238 0.53 -21.13 3.78
N ARG A 239 0.61 -22.38 4.24
CA ARG A 239 1.87 -22.95 4.77
C ARG A 239 3.01 -22.89 3.77
N LYS A 240 2.74 -23.07 2.48
CA LYS A 240 3.77 -23.04 1.44
C LYS A 240 4.23 -21.61 1.11
N PHE A 241 3.34 -20.62 1.24
CA PHE A 241 3.70 -19.21 1.13
C PHE A 241 4.49 -18.72 2.36
N ASP A 242 4.21 -19.24 3.56
CA ASP A 242 4.85 -18.86 4.83
C ASP A 242 6.19 -19.57 5.09
N ALA A 243 6.27 -20.89 4.88
CA ALA A 243 7.45 -21.71 5.19
C ALA A 243 8.72 -21.31 4.42
N GLN A 244 8.59 -20.71 3.23
CA GLN A 244 9.74 -20.18 2.49
C GLN A 244 10.29 -18.86 3.03
N THR A 245 9.64 -18.24 4.02
CA THR A 245 10.16 -17.02 4.69
C THR A 245 11.23 -17.39 5.72
N GLN A 246 11.19 -18.61 6.28
CA GLN A 246 12.17 -19.11 7.24
C GLN A 246 13.35 -19.85 6.60
N ASN A 247 13.18 -20.40 5.39
CA ASN A 247 14.27 -21.08 4.68
C ASN A 247 15.21 -20.13 3.91
N SER A 248 15.04 -18.81 4.06
CA SER A 248 15.95 -17.78 3.52
C SER A 248 16.80 -17.08 4.59
N SER A 249 16.75 -17.54 5.84
CA SER A 249 17.67 -17.13 6.91
C SER A 249 18.75 -18.18 7.17
N GLU A 250 19.39 -18.68 6.12
CA GLU A 250 20.75 -19.21 6.27
C GLU A 250 21.73 -18.04 6.08
N SER A 251 22.46 -17.74 7.14
CA SER A 251 23.42 -16.66 7.15
C SER A 251 24.57 -16.95 6.16
N PRO A 252 25.16 -15.94 5.49
CA PRO A 252 26.28 -16.14 4.55
C PRO A 252 27.58 -16.70 5.19
N LYS A 253 27.58 -17.02 6.49
CA LYS A 253 28.77 -17.47 7.22
C LYS A 253 28.97 -18.98 7.16
N ASP A 254 27.96 -19.77 6.82
CA ASP A 254 28.05 -21.24 6.87
C ASP A 254 28.41 -21.91 5.55
N ILE A 255 28.35 -21.19 4.42
CA ILE A 255 28.75 -21.70 3.10
C ILE A 255 30.29 -21.78 2.96
N LYS A 256 31.05 -21.05 3.76
CA LYS A 256 32.53 -21.06 3.69
C LYS A 256 33.21 -22.20 4.44
N LYS A 257 32.51 -22.96 5.29
CA LYS A 257 33.11 -24.08 6.04
C LYS A 257 33.02 -25.44 5.33
N LYS A 258 32.19 -25.58 4.29
CA LYS A 258 32.04 -26.85 3.57
C LYS A 258 33.07 -27.11 2.46
N ASN A 259 33.85 -26.10 2.07
CA ASN A 259 34.83 -26.24 0.97
C ASN A 259 36.29 -26.34 1.45
N PHE A 260 36.53 -26.67 2.72
CA PHE A 260 37.90 -26.80 3.28
C PHE A 260 38.13 -28.09 4.08
N SER A 261 37.32 -29.11 3.85
CA SER A 261 37.48 -30.41 4.50
C SER A 261 37.21 -31.53 3.50
N GLU A 262 38.05 -31.61 2.47
CA GLU A 262 38.35 -32.86 1.78
C GLU A 262 39.82 -32.72 1.35
N LYS A 263 40.66 -33.47 2.08
CA LYS A 263 41.98 -33.91 1.62
C LYS A 263 41.77 -35.06 0.65
#